data_AF-A0A353H2K6-F1
#
_entry.id   AF-A0A353H2K6-F1
#
_cell.length_a   1.000
_cell.length_b   1.000
_cell.length_c   1.000
_cell.angle_alpha   90.00
_cell.angle_beta   90.00
_cell.angle_gamma   90.00
#
_symmetry.space_group_name_H-M   'P 1'
#
loop_
_entity.id
_entity.type
_entity.pdbx_description
1 polymer ?
#
loop_
_entity_poly.entity_id
_entity_poly.type
_entity_poly.pdbx_seq_one_letter_code
_entity_poly.pdbx_strand_id
1 'polypeptide(L)'
;MRARLEKLGIKVTDPDELSAGDRVRLCRLDIDPATITWRRVMDTSDRFLRGITIGEGPEEKGFTRETGFDITVASEIMAILALTTSLKDMRERFGRIVIGISKSGDA
;
A
#
# COMPACT_ATOMS: atom_id res chain seq x y z
N MET A 1 -13.11 -1.55 5.30
CA MET A 1 -13.08 -0.57 6.41
C MET A 1 -13.16 -1.25 7.77
N ARG A 2 -14.15 -2.13 8.04
CA ARG A 2 -14.27 -2.86 9.31
C ARG A 2 -13.00 -3.57 9.79
N ALA A 3 -12.34 -4.35 8.93
CA ALA A 3 -11.09 -5.02 9.28
C ALA A 3 -9.95 -4.05 9.70
N ARG A 4 -9.92 -2.83 9.14
CA ARG A 4 -8.94 -1.80 9.51
C ARG A 4 -9.32 -1.14 10.84
N LEU A 5 -10.60 -0.86 11.07
CA LEU A 5 -11.12 -0.38 12.36
C LEU A 5 -10.76 -1.36 13.48
N GLU A 6 -10.99 -2.66 13.26
CA GLU A 6 -10.60 -3.73 14.17
C GLU A 6 -9.09 -3.76 14.41
N LYS A 7 -8.26 -3.69 13.36
CA LYS A 7 -6.79 -3.60 13.48
C LYS A 7 -6.33 -2.39 14.31
N LEU A 8 -7.04 -1.26 14.21
CA LEU A 8 -6.73 -0.03 14.94
C LEU A 8 -7.33 0.01 16.36
N GLY A 9 -8.13 -0.98 16.75
CA GLY A 9 -8.84 -1.02 18.03
C GLY A 9 -10.01 -0.03 18.14
N ILE A 10 -10.51 0.49 17.02
CA ILE A 10 -11.58 1.48 16.98
C ILE A 10 -12.93 0.74 16.96
N LYS A 11 -13.70 0.87 18.05
CA LYS A 11 -15.00 0.18 18.20
C LYS A 11 -16.17 0.89 17.50
N VAL A 12 -16.01 2.18 17.21
CA VAL A 12 -17.04 3.00 16.57
C VAL A 12 -17.16 2.59 15.10
N THR A 13 -18.34 2.13 14.72
CA THR A 13 -18.64 1.70 13.34
C THR A 13 -19.34 2.77 12.51
N ASP A 14 -19.98 3.75 13.15
CA ASP A 14 -20.60 4.88 12.47
C ASP A 14 -19.53 5.93 12.11
N PRO A 15 -19.35 6.28 10.82
CA PRO A 15 -18.40 7.31 10.40
C PRO A 15 -18.59 8.66 11.07
N ASP A 16 -19.83 9.04 11.40
CA ASP A 16 -20.13 10.36 11.96
C ASP A 16 -19.69 10.47 13.42
N GLU A 17 -19.64 9.33 14.13
CA GLU A 17 -19.21 9.22 15.53
C GLU A 17 -17.69 9.09 15.72
N LEU A 18 -16.91 8.98 14.63
CA LEU A 18 -15.45 8.89 14.72
C LEU A 18 -14.83 10.20 15.22
N SER A 19 -13.97 10.10 16.24
CA SER A 19 -13.17 11.23 16.71
C SER A 19 -12.24 11.75 15.61
N ALA A 20 -11.81 13.01 15.72
CA ALA A 20 -10.87 13.59 14.75
C ALA A 20 -9.55 12.78 14.65
N GLY A 21 -9.06 12.25 15.77
CA GLY A 21 -7.88 11.38 15.81
C GLY A 21 -8.09 10.03 15.13
N ASP A 22 -9.26 9.40 15.34
CA ASP A 22 -9.60 8.13 14.69
C ASP A 22 -9.77 8.28 13.19
N ARG A 23 -10.36 9.40 12.73
CA ARG A 23 -10.47 9.72 11.30
C ARG A 23 -9.09 9.84 10.64
N VAL A 24 -8.12 10.45 11.33
CA VAL A 24 -6.74 10.53 10.84
C VAL A 24 -6.13 9.13 10.74
N ARG A 25 -6.14 8.34 11.81
CA ARG A 25 -5.55 6.98 11.82
C ARG A 25 -6.20 6.03 10.81
N LEU A 26 -7.49 6.21 10.55
CA LEU A 26 -8.27 5.38 9.64
C LEU A 26 -8.05 5.77 8.17
N CYS A 27 -8.18 7.06 7.83
CA CYS A 27 -8.27 7.55 6.45
C CYS A 27 -7.00 8.23 5.96
N ARG A 28 -6.17 8.79 6.84
CA ARG A 28 -4.94 9.50 6.51
C ARG A 28 -3.74 8.69 6.99
N LEU A 29 -3.25 7.82 6.11
CA LEU A 29 -2.19 6.87 6.44
C LEU A 29 -0.84 7.53 6.78
N ASP A 30 -0.64 8.79 6.36
CA ASP A 30 0.61 9.57 6.53
C ASP A 30 1.87 8.72 6.28
N ILE A 31 1.84 7.99 5.16
CA ILE A 31 2.95 7.10 4.75
C ILE A 31 4.20 7.95 4.58
N ASP A 32 5.31 7.49 5.16
CA ASP A 32 6.63 7.99 4.83
C ASP A 32 7.01 7.48 3.43
N PRO A 33 7.14 8.36 2.41
CA PRO A 33 7.45 7.94 1.05
C PRO A 33 8.75 7.15 0.92
N ALA A 34 9.73 7.38 1.82
CA ALA A 34 11.01 6.67 1.82
C ALA A 34 10.88 5.20 2.23
N THR A 35 9.81 4.85 2.94
CA THR A 35 9.55 3.48 3.42
C THR A 35 8.69 2.66 2.45
N ILE A 36 8.25 3.24 1.33
CA ILE A 36 7.42 2.53 0.36
C ILE A 36 8.25 1.45 -0.34
N THR A 37 8.05 0.21 0.09
CA THR A 37 8.66 -0.99 -0.51
C THR A 37 7.92 -1.43 -1.78
N TRP A 38 6.67 -0.97 -1.96
CA TRP A 38 5.83 -1.38 -3.08
C TRP A 38 6.29 -0.77 -4.42
N ARG A 39 6.80 -1.63 -5.30
CA ARG A 39 7.21 -1.33 -6.68
C ARG A 39 6.05 -1.58 -7.65
N ARG A 40 6.13 -1.00 -8.85
CA ARG A 40 5.19 -1.29 -9.94
C ARG A 40 5.63 -2.53 -10.70
N VAL A 41 4.79 -3.05 -11.60
CA VAL A 41 5.13 -4.22 -12.41
C VAL A 41 4.81 -4.02 -13.88
N MET A 42 5.57 -4.70 -14.73
CA MET A 42 5.36 -4.81 -16.17
C MET A 42 5.74 -6.22 -16.63
N ASP A 43 4.99 -6.79 -17.59
CA ASP A 43 5.29 -8.11 -18.14
C ASP A 43 6.15 -8.04 -19.41
N THR A 44 7.28 -7.33 -19.29
CA THR A 44 8.24 -7.12 -20.38
C THR A 44 9.66 -7.15 -19.81
N SER A 45 10.61 -7.65 -20.59
CA SER A 45 12.03 -7.58 -20.25
C SER A 45 12.58 -6.17 -20.51
N ASP A 46 12.40 -5.25 -19.56
CA ASP A 46 12.96 -3.90 -19.61
C ASP A 46 13.85 -3.61 -18.39
N ARG A 47 15.16 -3.52 -18.62
CA ARG A 47 16.14 -3.24 -17.55
C ARG A 47 16.16 -1.77 -17.11
N PHE A 48 15.72 -0.83 -17.95
CA PHE A 48 15.80 0.60 -17.63
C PHE A 48 14.81 1.00 -16.55
N LEU A 49 13.75 0.21 -16.36
CA LEU A 49 12.75 0.45 -15.31
C LEU A 49 13.17 -0.06 -13.92
N ARG A 50 14.36 -0.66 -13.77
CA ARG A 50 14.82 -1.19 -12.47
C ARG A 50 15.01 -0.09 -11.42
N GLY A 51 15.36 1.12 -11.84
CA GLY A 51 15.47 2.31 -11.00
C GLY A 51 15.03 3.54 -11.81
N ILE A 52 14.02 4.25 -11.30
CA ILE A 52 13.45 5.45 -11.91
C ILE A 52 13.09 6.45 -10.83
N THR A 53 13.00 7.72 -11.21
CA THR A 53 12.39 8.76 -10.39
C THR A 53 11.00 9.08 -10.93
N ILE A 54 10.01 9.13 -10.06
CA ILE A 54 8.62 9.51 -10.38
C ILE A 54 8.28 10.85 -9.75
N GLY A 55 7.22 11.50 -10.23
CA GLY A 55 6.75 12.76 -9.64
C GLY A 55 7.57 13.98 -10.06
N GLU A 56 8.11 13.95 -11.28
CA GLU A 56 8.85 15.06 -11.90
C GLU A 56 7.91 16.10 -12.55
N GLY A 57 6.61 15.82 -12.62
CA GLY A 57 5.62 16.71 -13.21
C GLY A 57 5.32 17.93 -12.32
N PRO A 58 4.81 19.04 -12.91
CA PRO A 58 4.44 20.23 -12.14
C PRO A 58 3.39 19.98 -11.05
N GLU A 59 2.47 19.05 -11.27
CA GLU A 59 1.38 18.71 -10.33
C GLU A 59 1.88 17.84 -9.18
N GLU A 60 2.90 17.02 -9.42
CA GLU A 60 3.53 16.14 -8.44
C GLU A 60 4.68 16.80 -7.68
N LYS A 61 4.90 18.11 -7.86
CA LYS A 61 5.99 18.85 -7.25
C LYS A 61 6.03 18.65 -5.73
N GLY A 62 7.16 18.15 -5.24
CA GLY A 62 7.38 17.85 -3.82
C GLY A 62 6.99 16.42 -3.40
N PHE A 63 6.45 15.62 -4.32
CA PHE A 63 6.15 14.20 -4.12
C PHE A 63 7.04 13.28 -4.96
N THR A 64 8.23 13.78 -5.31
CA THR A 64 9.24 13.05 -6.07
C THR A 64 9.81 11.89 -5.28
N ARG A 65 10.01 10.73 -5.91
CA ARG A 65 10.49 9.51 -5.25
C ARG A 65 11.26 8.60 -6.20
N GLU A 66 12.33 7.97 -5.69
CA GLU A 66 12.99 6.84 -6.35
C GLU A 66 12.21 5.54 -6.17
N THR A 67 12.01 4.80 -7.26
CA THR A 67 11.28 3.53 -7.28
C THR A 67 11.72 2.69 -8.47
N GLY A 68 10.99 1.62 -8.78
CA GLY A 68 11.22 0.83 -9.97
C GLY A 68 10.05 -0.06 -10.33
N PHE A 69 10.25 -0.81 -11.40
CA PHE A 69 9.38 -1.88 -11.84
C PHE A 69 10.06 -3.23 -11.62
N ASP A 70 9.25 -4.23 -11.30
CA ASP A 70 9.63 -5.64 -11.34
C ASP A 70 8.86 -6.35 -12.46
N ILE A 71 9.33 -7.53 -12.87
CA ILE A 71 8.57 -8.37 -13.80
C ILE A 71 7.29 -8.86 -13.09
N THR A 72 6.15 -8.93 -13.79
CA THR A 72 4.84 -9.26 -13.19
C THR A 72 4.86 -10.53 -12.33
N VAL A 73 5.59 -11.57 -12.76
CA VAL A 73 5.69 -12.84 -12.01
C VAL A 73 6.40 -12.72 -10.65
N ALA A 74 7.20 -11.67 -10.44
CA ALA A 74 7.86 -11.39 -9.17
C ALA A 74 6.95 -10.67 -8.15
N SER A 75 5.73 -10.27 -8.55
CA SER A 75 4.80 -9.57 -7.66
C SER A 75 4.33 -10.46 -6.50
N GLU A 76 4.20 -9.88 -5.30
CA GLU A 76 3.50 -10.52 -4.18
C GLU A 76 2.06 -10.88 -4.54
N ILE A 77 1.42 -10.13 -5.44
CA ILE A 77 0.08 -10.48 -5.96
C ILE A 77 0.11 -11.85 -6.63
N MET A 78 1.16 -12.16 -7.40
CA MET A 78 1.30 -13.45 -8.08
C MET A 78 1.56 -14.58 -7.08
N ALA A 79 2.36 -14.33 -6.04
CA ALA A 79 2.55 -15.28 -4.95
C ALA A 79 1.24 -15.58 -4.20
N ILE A 80 0.42 -14.57 -3.93
CA ILE A 80 -0.90 -14.74 -3.32
C ILE A 80 -1.84 -15.52 -4.24
N LEU A 81 -1.84 -15.21 -5.54
CA LEU A 81 -2.65 -15.92 -6.53
C LEU A 81 -2.28 -17.41 -6.58
N ALA A 82 -0.99 -17.75 -6.51
CA ALA A 82 -0.51 -19.13 -6.53
C ALA A 82 -0.81 -19.91 -5.24
N LEU A 83 -0.95 -19.24 -4.09
CA LEU A 83 -1.10 -19.85 -2.77
C LEU A 83 -2.53 -19.81 -2.21
N THR A 84 -3.43 -19.09 -2.88
CA THR A 84 -4.80 -18.94 -2.39
C THR A 84 -5.65 -20.19 -2.63
N THR A 85 -6.55 -20.45 -1.70
CA THR A 85 -7.50 -21.59 -1.76
C THR A 85 -8.92 -21.16 -2.12
N SER A 86 -9.23 -19.87 -2.08
CA SER A 86 -10.53 -19.31 -2.44
C SER A 86 -10.45 -17.81 -2.68
N LEU A 87 -11.51 -17.20 -3.23
CA LEU A 87 -11.59 -15.73 -3.35
C LEU A 87 -11.60 -15.03 -1.97
N LYS A 88 -12.12 -15.70 -0.93
CA LYS A 88 -12.13 -15.17 0.43
C LYS A 88 -10.71 -15.11 0.99
N ASP A 89 -9.97 -16.22 0.90
CA ASP A 89 -8.57 -16.32 1.32
C ASP A 89 -7.68 -15.31 0.55
N MET A 90 -7.90 -15.17 -0.75
CA MET A 90 -7.18 -14.19 -1.58
C MET A 90 -7.40 -12.76 -1.10
N ARG A 91 -8.64 -12.37 -0.80
CA ARG A 91 -8.98 -11.03 -0.28
C ARG A 91 -8.34 -10.77 1.09
N GLU A 92 -8.32 -11.77 1.96
CA GLU A 92 -7.67 -11.67 3.27
C GLU A 92 -6.15 -11.51 3.12
N ARG A 93 -5.51 -12.25 2.20
CA ARG A 93 -4.08 -12.11 1.89
C ARG A 93 -3.74 -10.73 1.33
N PHE A 94 -4.51 -10.21 0.38
CA PHE A 94 -4.33 -8.85 -0.12
C PHE A 94 -4.45 -7.80 0.99
N GLY A 95 -5.38 -8.01 1.93
CA GLY A 95 -5.55 -7.12 3.08
C GLY A 95 -4.38 -7.14 4.08
N ARG A 96 -3.48 -8.13 4.01
CA ARG A 96 -2.30 -8.26 4.88
C ARG A 96 -1.01 -7.70 4.26
N ILE A 97 -1.04 -7.29 3.00
CA ILE A 97 0.13 -6.72 2.31
C ILE A 97 0.55 -5.42 3.00
N VAL A 98 1.85 -5.28 3.27
CA VAL A 98 2.45 -4.04 3.77
C VAL A 98 3.09 -3.31 2.59
N ILE A 99 2.63 -2.09 2.31
CA ILE A 99 3.11 -1.28 1.18
C ILE A 99 4.16 -0.22 1.58
N GLY A 100 4.26 0.06 2.88
CA GLY A 100 5.11 1.09 3.47
C GLY A 100 4.71 1.32 4.92
N ILE A 101 5.40 2.25 5.58
CA ILE A 101 5.22 2.57 7.00
C ILE A 101 4.77 4.03 7.13
N SER A 102 3.91 4.34 8.09
CA SER A 102 3.56 5.72 8.42
C SER A 102 4.75 6.45 9.05
N LYS A 103 4.72 7.79 9.07
CA LYS A 103 5.72 8.59 9.80
C LYS A 103 5.74 8.33 11.31
N SER A 104 4.67 7.75 11.86
CA SER A 104 4.58 7.29 13.26
C SER A 104 5.16 5.88 13.49
N GLY A 105 5.56 5.17 12.43
CA GLY A 105 6.11 3.81 12.51
C GLY A 105 5.09 2.68 12.35
N ASP A 106 3.84 2.98 11.97
CA ASP A 106 2.78 1.99 11.81
C ASP A 106 2.80 1.35 10.41
N ALA A 107 2.66 0.02 10.33
CA ALA A 107 2.55 -0.76 9.08
C ALA A 107 1.11 -1.21 8.77
#